data_AF-Q5ZTG7-F1
#
_entry.id   AF-Q5ZTG7-F1
#
_cell.length_a   1.000
_cell.length_b   1.000
_cell.length_c   1.000
_cell.angle_alpha   90.00
_cell.angle_beta   90.00
_cell.angle_gamma   90.00
#
_symmetry.space_group_name_H-M   'P 1'
#
loop_
_entity.id
_entity.type
_entity.pdbx_description
1 polymer ?
#
loop_
_entity_poly.entity_id
_entity_poly.type
_entity_poly.pdbx_seq_one_letter_code
_entity_poly.pdbx_strand_id
1 'polypeptide(L)'
;MSHPGKKKILFSILYSLRHLIALLVMSVGIYLIKTVTAILYLPSDYSTLPLLSLCGVLWLSNDFFLRFILVVNFIIKPFFLYLGVLFCFYYLHKKCCS
;
A
#
# COMPACT_ATOMS: atom_id res chain seq x y z
N MET A 1 -33.41 4.48 -12.22
CA MET A 1 -33.76 3.57 -11.09
C MET A 1 -32.59 2.68 -10.74
N SER A 2 -31.88 2.93 -9.64
CA SER A 2 -30.81 2.05 -9.16
C SER A 2 -31.41 1.02 -8.20
N HIS A 3 -31.56 -0.23 -8.68
CA HIS A 3 -32.18 -1.30 -7.91
C HIS A 3 -31.39 -1.59 -6.62
N PRO A 4 -32.01 -1.49 -5.43
CA PRO A 4 -31.33 -1.70 -4.14
C PRO A 4 -30.73 -3.11 -3.98
N GLY A 5 -31.29 -4.12 -4.67
CA GLY A 5 -30.76 -5.49 -4.66
C GLY A 5 -29.38 -5.65 -5.33
N LYS A 6 -29.09 -4.89 -6.40
CA LYS A 6 -27.77 -4.96 -7.07
C LYS A 6 -26.64 -4.44 -6.18
N LYS A 7 -26.92 -3.42 -5.35
CA LYS A 7 -25.93 -2.83 -4.44
C LYS A 7 -25.50 -3.80 -3.33
N LYS A 8 -26.43 -4.59 -2.77
CA LYS A 8 -26.12 -5.60 -1.75
C LYS A 8 -25.18 -6.70 -2.27
N ILE A 9 -25.47 -7.21 -3.47
CA ILE A 9 -24.63 -8.26 -4.10
C ILE A 9 -23.23 -7.73 -4.40
N LEU A 10 -23.13 -6.52 -4.95
CA LEU A 10 -21.86 -5.90 -5.30
C LEU A 10 -21.00 -5.63 -4.04
N PHE A 11 -21.62 -5.19 -2.94
CA PHE A 11 -20.94 -5.05 -1.63
C PHE A 11 -20.44 -6.38 -1.07
N SER A 12 -21.23 -7.45 -1.21
CA SER A 12 -20.83 -8.79 -0.76
C SER A 12 -19.62 -9.32 -1.54
N ILE A 13 -19.59 -9.09 -2.86
CA ILE A 13 -18.47 -9.48 -3.73
C ILE A 13 -17.22 -8.66 -3.37
N LEU A 14 -17.35 -7.34 -3.24
CA LEU A 14 -16.26 -6.45 -2.83
C LEU A 14 -15.68 -6.83 -1.46
N TYR A 15 -16.54 -7.19 -0.51
CA TYR A 15 -16.12 -7.64 0.82
C TYR A 15 -15.35 -8.96 0.77
N SER A 16 -15.79 -9.91 -0.07
CA SER A 16 -15.04 -11.16 -0.30
C SER A 16 -13.66 -10.89 -0.91
N LEU A 17 -13.59 -9.93 -1.85
CA LEU A 17 -12.35 -9.50 -2.50
C LEU A 17 -11.52 -8.51 -1.67
N ARG A 18 -11.89 -8.21 -0.41
CA ARG A 18 -11.20 -7.18 0.41
C ARG A 18 -9.70 -7.43 0.54
N HIS A 19 -9.27 -8.68 0.63
CA HIS A 19 -7.85 -9.04 0.76
C HIS A 19 -7.11 -8.83 -0.56
N LEU A 20 -7.75 -9.14 -1.69
CA LEU A 20 -7.19 -8.85 -3.01
C LEU A 20 -7.05 -7.35 -3.24
N ILE A 21 -8.07 -6.57 -2.86
CA ILE A 21 -8.05 -5.11 -2.95
C ILE A 21 -6.97 -4.54 -2.03
N ALA A 22 -6.85 -5.04 -0.80
CA ALA A 22 -5.82 -4.62 0.13
C ALA A 22 -4.40 -4.93 -0.39
N LEU A 23 -4.20 -6.08 -1.03
CA LEU A 23 -2.93 -6.43 -1.68
C LEU A 23 -2.61 -5.52 -2.88
N LEU A 24 -3.60 -5.18 -3.70
CA LEU A 24 -3.42 -4.23 -4.81
C LEU A 24 -3.06 -2.84 -4.29
N VAL A 25 -3.77 -2.34 -3.28
CA VAL A 25 -3.48 -1.05 -2.63
C VAL A 25 -2.08 -1.05 -2.00
N MET A 26 -1.71 -2.13 -1.32
CA MET A 26 -0.37 -2.31 -0.76
C MET A 26 0.71 -2.26 -1.86
N SER A 27 0.48 -2.94 -2.99
CA SER A 27 1.42 -2.98 -4.11
C SER A 27 1.59 -1.61 -4.76
N VAL A 28 0.49 -0.88 -4.98
CA VAL A 28 0.52 0.50 -5.48
C VAL A 28 1.21 1.43 -4.48
N GLY A 29 0.96 1.27 -3.19
CA GLY A 29 1.63 2.01 -2.13
C GLY A 29 3.15 1.81 -2.16
N ILE A 30 3.61 0.56 -2.27
CA ILE A 30 5.03 0.22 -2.41
C ILE A 30 5.63 0.86 -3.67
N TYR A 31 4.92 0.86 -4.80
CA TYR A 31 5.38 1.50 -6.03
C TYR A 31 5.53 3.03 -5.90
N LEU A 32 4.55 3.68 -5.27
CA LEU A 32 4.61 5.12 -4.98
C LEU A 32 5.77 5.46 -4.04
N ILE A 33 5.93 4.68 -2.98
CA ILE A 33 7.04 4.83 -2.01
C ILE A 33 8.38 4.68 -2.71
N LYS A 34 8.54 3.65 -3.56
CA LYS A 34 9.75 3.47 -4.39
C LYS A 34 10.02 4.73 -5.22
N THR A 35 9.00 5.22 -5.93
CA THR A 35 9.12 6.37 -6.83
C THR A 35 9.54 7.63 -6.07
N VAL A 36 8.86 7.95 -4.97
CA VAL A 36 9.18 9.11 -4.13
C VAL A 36 10.59 8.98 -3.53
N THR A 37 10.95 7.79 -3.04
CA THR A 37 12.28 7.55 -2.45
C THR A 37 13.39 7.70 -3.48
N ALA A 38 13.18 7.20 -4.70
CA ALA A 38 14.11 7.38 -5.82
C ALA A 38 14.30 8.85 -6.18
N ILE A 39 13.20 9.64 -6.23
CA ILE A 39 13.26 11.07 -6.55
C ILE A 39 13.95 11.87 -5.44
N LEU A 40 13.70 11.55 -4.17
CA LEU A 40 14.13 12.36 -3.04
C LEU A 40 15.56 12.08 -2.59
N TYR A 41 16.00 10.81 -2.68
CA TYR A 41 17.24 10.36 -2.07
C TYR A 41 18.30 9.87 -3.06
N LEU A 42 17.95 9.62 -4.32
CA LEU A 42 18.91 9.11 -5.31
C LEU A 42 19.04 10.08 -6.51
N PRO A 43 20.26 10.24 -7.05
CA PRO A 43 20.47 10.88 -8.36
C PRO A 43 19.67 10.18 -9.46
N SER A 44 19.27 10.90 -10.51
CA SER A 44 18.36 10.45 -11.58
C SER A 44 18.71 9.09 -12.21
N ASP A 45 19.99 8.71 -12.20
CA ASP A 45 20.51 7.48 -12.79
C ASP A 45 20.05 6.20 -12.08
N TYR A 46 19.61 6.31 -10.83
CA TYR A 46 19.18 5.15 -10.03
C TYR A 46 17.67 4.92 -10.04
N SER A 47 16.91 5.75 -10.77
CA SER A 47 15.45 5.65 -10.88
C SER A 47 14.96 4.31 -11.47
N THR A 48 15.80 3.68 -12.30
CA THR A 48 15.54 2.39 -12.93
C THR A 48 15.90 1.19 -12.05
N LEU A 49 16.52 1.40 -10.88
CA LEU A 49 16.90 0.29 -10.02
C LEU A 49 15.69 -0.52 -9.57
N PRO A 50 15.83 -1.86 -9.50
CA PRO A 50 14.82 -2.72 -8.91
C PRO A 50 14.70 -2.40 -7.42
N LEU A 51 13.50 -2.62 -6.87
CA LEU A 51 13.15 -2.23 -5.51
C LEU A 51 14.09 -2.84 -4.45
N LEU A 52 14.51 -4.08 -4.67
CA LEU A 52 15.47 -4.78 -3.82
C LEU A 52 16.84 -4.09 -3.81
N SER A 53 17.34 -3.66 -4.97
CA SER A 53 18.60 -2.94 -5.09
C SER A 53 18.51 -1.55 -4.46
N LEU A 54 17.37 -0.87 -4.61
CA LEU A 54 17.14 0.44 -3.99
C LEU A 54 17.13 0.32 -2.45
N CYS A 55 16.49 -0.72 -1.92
CA CYS A 55 16.58 -1.05 -0.49
C CYS A 55 18.02 -1.40 -0.07
N GLY A 56 18.75 -2.16 -0.88
CA GLY A 56 20.14 -2.51 -0.63
C GLY A 56 21.05 -1.29 -0.55
N VAL A 57 20.93 -0.36 -1.49
CA VAL A 57 21.71 0.90 -1.51
C VAL A 57 21.41 1.77 -0.28
N LEU A 58 20.13 1.93 0.06
CA LEU A 58 19.71 2.68 1.25
C LEU A 58 20.12 2.00 2.56
N TRP A 59 20.17 0.66 2.58
CA TRP A 59 20.59 -0.11 3.75
C TRP A 59 22.12 -0.10 3.94
N LEU A 60 22.87 -0.19 2.84
CA LEU A 60 24.32 -0.12 2.84
C LEU A 60 24.86 1.30 3.06
N SER A 61 24.00 2.32 2.93
CA SER A 61 24.36 3.67 3.39
C SER A 61 24.71 3.63 4.88
N ASN A 62 25.72 4.40 5.26
CA ASN A 62 26.17 4.49 6.66
C ASN A 62 25.25 5.38 7.51
N ASP A 63 24.19 5.93 6.91
CA ASP A 63 23.27 6.84 7.58
C ASP A 63 22.13 6.07 8.23
N PHE A 64 22.13 6.07 9.56
CA PHE A 64 21.06 5.48 10.38
C PHE A 64 19.68 6.05 10.02
N PHE A 65 19.63 7.34 9.64
CA PHE A 65 18.41 8.02 9.19
C PHE A 65 17.80 7.39 7.93
N LEU A 66 18.61 7.02 6.94
CA LEU A 66 18.12 6.39 5.71
C LEU A 66 17.58 4.99 5.96
N ARG A 67 18.24 4.21 6.85
CA ARG A 67 17.75 2.89 7.27
C ARG A 67 16.41 2.98 8.01
N PHE A 68 16.27 3.96 8.90
CA PHE A 68 15.02 4.20 9.62
C PHE A 68 13.88 4.57 8.66
N ILE A 69 14.14 5.49 7.72
CA ILE A 69 13.16 5.88 6.69
C ILE A 69 12.76 4.67 5.84
N LEU A 70 13.70 3.82 5.45
CA LEU A 70 13.43 2.62 4.68
C LEU A 70 12.46 1.69 5.43
N VAL A 71 12.70 1.41 6.71
CA VAL A 71 11.83 0.55 7.52
C VAL A 71 10.43 1.16 7.65
N VAL A 72 10.33 2.45 7.97
CA VAL A 72 9.03 3.13 8.09
C VAL A 72 8.28 3.13 6.75
N ASN A 73 8.97 3.44 5.65
CA ASN A 73 8.34 3.58 4.35
C ASN A 73 8.01 2.25 3.69
N PHE A 74 8.85 1.21 3.77
CA PHE A 74 8.62 -0.06 3.08
C PHE A 74 7.97 -1.14 3.95
N ILE A 75 7.97 -1.00 5.27
CA ILE A 75 7.32 -1.96 6.18
C ILE A 75 6.08 -1.34 6.80
N ILE A 76 6.23 -0.22 7.52
CA ILE A 76 5.13 0.34 8.31
C ILE A 76 4.03 0.91 7.40
N LYS A 77 4.36 1.68 6.36
CA LYS A 77 3.34 2.28 5.48
C LYS A 77 2.52 1.26 4.70
N PRO A 78 3.09 0.24 4.04
CA PRO A 78 2.31 -0.76 3.32
C PRO A 78 1.44 -1.59 4.28
N PHE A 79 1.97 -1.90 5.47
CA PHE A 79 1.20 -2.57 6.51
C PHE A 79 0.02 -1.73 7.01
N PHE A 80 0.24 -0.42 7.21
CA PHE A 80 -0.81 0.51 7.59
C PHE A 80 -1.89 0.63 6.50
N LEU A 81 -1.50 0.69 5.22
CA LEU A 81 -2.44 0.68 4.10
C LEU A 81 -3.27 -0.60 4.06
N TYR A 82 -2.63 -1.75 4.24
CA TYR A 82 -3.33 -3.04 4.28
C TYR A 82 -4.38 -3.10 5.40
N LEU A 83 -3.98 -2.74 6.63
CA LEU A 83 -4.89 -2.69 7.77
C LEU A 83 -5.99 -1.64 7.59
N GLY A 84 -5.65 -0.47 7.06
CA GLY A 84 -6.60 0.61 6.81
C GLY A 84 -7.69 0.22 5.81
N VAL A 85 -7.32 -0.46 4.72
CA VAL A 85 -8.28 -1.00 3.73
C VAL A 85 -9.19 -2.05 4.38
N LEU A 86 -8.61 -2.99 5.14
CA LEU A 86 -9.39 -3.99 5.88
C LEU A 86 -10.37 -3.36 6.87
N PHE A 87 -9.94 -2.37 7.63
CA PHE A 87 -10.77 -1.66 8.59
C PHE A 87 -11.89 -0.88 7.89
N CYS A 88 -11.59 -0.24 6.75
CA CYS A 88 -12.57 0.45 5.93
C CYS A 88 -13.65 -0.52 5.42
N PHE A 89 -13.26 -1.66 4.86
CA PHE A 89 -14.21 -2.69 4.41
C PHE A 89 -15.03 -3.27 5.57
N TYR A 90 -14.42 -3.49 6.73
CA TYR A 90 -15.13 -3.95 7.93
C TYR A 90 -16.18 -2.93 8.39
N TYR A 91 -15.81 -1.65 8.46
CA TYR A 91 -16.70 -0.58 8.87
C TYR A 91 -17.87 -0.39 7.88
N LEU A 92 -17.58 -0.42 6.59
CA LEU A 92 -18.59 -0.32 5.53
C LEU A 92 -19.55 -1.51 5.55
N HIS A 93 -19.04 -2.72 5.76
CA HIS A 93 -19.88 -3.92 5.89
C HIS A 93 -20.80 -3.83 7.10
N LYS A 94 -20.26 -3.42 8.27
CA LYS A 94 -21.05 -3.23 9.49
C LYS A 94 -22.17 -2.20 9.29
N LYS A 95 -21.91 -1.11 8.56
CA LYS A 95 -22.94 -0.08 8.28
C LYS A 95 -24.00 -0.49 7.24
N CYS A 96 -23.67 -1.39 6.31
CA CYS A 96 -24.57 -1.75 5.21
C CYS A 96 -25.46 -2.98 5.52
N CYS A 97 -25.04 -3.82 6.48
CA CYS A 97 -25.72 -5.05 6.85
C CYS A 97 -26.20 -5.12 8.33
N SER A 98 -25.97 -4.10 9.17
CA SER A 98 -26.77 -3.86 10.39
C SER A 98 -27.99 -3.03 10.06
#